data_AF-D9ZEU2-F1
#
_entry.id   AF-D9ZEU2-F1
#
_cell.length_a   1.000
_cell.length_b   1.000
_cell.length_c   1.000
_cell.angle_alpha   90.00
_cell.angle_beta   90.00
_cell.angle_gamma   90.00
#
_symmetry.space_group_name_H-M   'P 1'
#
loop_
_entity.id
_entity.type
_entity.pdbx_description
1 polymer ?
#
loop_
_entity_poly.entity_id
_entity_poly.type
_entity_poly.pdbx_seq_one_letter_code
_entity_poly.pdbx_strand_id
1 'polypeptide(L)'
;MKGCSKSKNADKNGKSTTAKVEESTQTKENESTSEEVSSTDTNTDTSSAIMSGEVSSHASSNSSEFAPPVVPSGNTVSKGTTSKGFQIQEINGATYIDGVLIANKTYALPQDFIPTNPDQPVNADRSSTCLDKTLMSAWNTMLKDATAKGLNIYIASGYRSYNYQVNVYNRYVKSDGAAVADTYSSRPGNSEHQTGLCFDLNTIEDSFQYTNEGKWVNDNCYKYGFCIRFPKGKDSATGYQYESWHLRYVGVDLATKLYNNGDWLSLEEYFGITSEYPN
;
A
#
# COMPACT_ATOMS: atom_id res chain seq x y z
N MET A 1 -46.97 -13.37 35.36
CA MET A 1 -47.12 -14.81 35.66
C MET A 1 -46.26 -15.57 34.65
N LYS A 2 -45.15 -16.18 35.10
CA LYS A 2 -44.95 -17.65 35.19
C LYS A 2 -45.32 -18.36 33.87
N GLY A 3 -44.47 -19.10 33.18
CA GLY A 3 -43.16 -19.67 33.50
C GLY A 3 -42.88 -20.71 32.43
N CYS A 4 -41.64 -20.77 31.96
CA CYS A 4 -41.18 -21.71 30.94
C CYS A 4 -40.89 -23.08 31.57
N SER A 5 -41.24 -24.18 30.89
CA SER A 5 -40.77 -25.53 31.25
C SER A 5 -40.70 -26.47 30.03
N LYS A 6 -39.44 -26.74 29.66
CA LYS A 6 -38.78 -28.04 29.42
C LYS A 6 -39.31 -29.08 28.41
N SER A 7 -38.31 -29.56 27.65
CA SER A 7 -38.00 -30.96 27.26
C SER A 7 -38.72 -31.50 26.02
N LYS A 8 -38.20 -32.43 25.21
CA LYS A 8 -36.91 -33.14 25.04
C LYS A 8 -37.07 -33.99 23.75
N ASN A 9 -35.95 -34.46 23.19
CA ASN A 9 -35.79 -35.67 22.35
C ASN A 9 -36.45 -35.64 20.95
N ALA A 10 -36.01 -36.36 19.92
CA ALA A 10 -34.92 -37.29 19.62
C ALA A 10 -35.03 -37.48 18.07
N ASP A 11 -33.96 -37.38 17.28
CA ASP A 11 -33.10 -38.51 16.85
C ASP A 11 -33.45 -39.04 15.44
N LYS A 12 -32.39 -39.51 14.76
CA LYS A 12 -32.31 -40.41 13.59
C LYS A 12 -32.19 -39.90 12.14
N ASN A 13 -31.15 -40.49 11.53
CA ASN A 13 -30.93 -40.89 10.14
C ASN A 13 -30.69 -39.77 9.13
N GLY A 14 -29.67 -39.81 8.27
CA GLY A 14 -28.79 -40.93 7.91
C GLY A 14 -28.58 -40.91 6.40
N LYS A 15 -27.31 -40.76 6.01
CA LYS A 15 -26.68 -41.29 4.78
C LYS A 15 -26.99 -40.61 3.43
N SER A 16 -26.03 -39.77 3.04
CA SER A 16 -25.17 -39.91 1.84
C SER A 16 -25.78 -40.46 0.55
N THR A 17 -25.83 -39.61 -0.46
CA THR A 17 -25.61 -39.99 -1.86
C THR A 17 -24.72 -38.97 -2.57
N THR A 18 -23.54 -39.46 -2.95
CA THR A 18 -22.66 -38.94 -4.00
C THR A 18 -23.37 -38.87 -5.35
N ALA A 19 -23.21 -37.77 -6.08
CA ALA A 19 -23.40 -37.73 -7.52
C ALA A 19 -22.27 -36.92 -8.17
N LYS A 20 -21.37 -37.66 -8.80
CA LYS A 20 -20.34 -37.25 -9.74
C LYS A 20 -21.04 -36.73 -11.00
N VAL A 21 -20.69 -35.54 -11.48
CA VAL A 21 -21.05 -35.09 -12.83
C VAL A 21 -19.75 -34.98 -13.61
N GLU A 22 -19.58 -35.90 -14.55
CA GLU A 22 -18.63 -35.81 -15.65
C GLU A 22 -19.39 -35.43 -16.92
N GLU A 23 -18.64 -34.79 -17.83
CA GLU A 23 -18.81 -34.73 -19.28
C GLU A 23 -19.61 -33.55 -19.87
N SER A 24 -18.90 -32.63 -20.52
CA SER A 24 -18.93 -32.56 -21.99
C SER A 24 -17.87 -31.60 -22.53
N THR A 25 -17.09 -32.16 -23.45
CA THR A 25 -16.11 -31.56 -24.36
C THR A 25 -16.79 -30.65 -25.38
N GLN A 26 -16.20 -29.50 -25.67
CA GLN A 26 -16.28 -28.92 -27.01
C GLN A 26 -15.02 -28.12 -27.35
N THR A 27 -14.22 -28.75 -28.20
CA THR A 27 -13.14 -28.21 -29.02
C THR A 27 -13.69 -27.18 -30.01
N LYS A 28 -12.96 -26.07 -30.21
CA LYS A 28 -12.89 -25.39 -31.51
C LYS A 28 -11.45 -25.02 -31.80
N GLU A 29 -10.88 -25.81 -32.70
CA GLU A 29 -9.76 -25.45 -33.56
C GLU A 29 -10.16 -24.26 -34.45
N ASN A 30 -9.20 -23.40 -34.73
CA ASN A 30 -9.15 -22.72 -36.02
C ASN A 30 -7.67 -22.51 -36.37
N GLU A 31 -7.21 -23.28 -37.34
CA GLU A 31 -5.90 -23.20 -37.97
C GLU A 31 -6.08 -22.59 -39.38
N SER A 32 -4.96 -22.15 -39.96
CA SER A 32 -4.74 -21.84 -41.39
C SER A 32 -5.11 -20.40 -41.81
N THR A 33 -4.30 -19.62 -42.52
CA THR A 33 -2.99 -19.84 -43.16
C THR A 33 -2.42 -18.49 -43.62
N SER A 34 -1.10 -18.49 -43.76
CA SER A 34 -0.21 -17.55 -44.47
C SER A 34 -0.65 -17.11 -45.87
N GLU A 35 -0.22 -15.90 -46.26
CA GLU A 35 0.32 -15.62 -47.60
C GLU A 35 1.31 -14.43 -47.54
N GLU A 36 2.58 -14.72 -47.84
CA GLU A 36 3.60 -13.76 -48.30
C GLU A 36 3.39 -13.48 -49.80
N VAL A 37 3.58 -12.24 -50.27
CA VAL A 37 4.34 -11.99 -51.51
C VAL A 37 5.10 -10.66 -51.43
N SER A 38 6.37 -10.75 -51.82
CA SER A 38 7.43 -9.75 -51.97
C SER A 38 7.24 -8.78 -53.14
N SER A 39 7.81 -7.55 -53.07
CA SER A 39 8.96 -7.11 -53.91
C SER A 39 9.23 -5.58 -53.93
N THR A 40 10.49 -5.22 -53.56
CA THR A 40 11.48 -4.28 -54.18
C THR A 40 11.04 -2.87 -54.65
N ASP A 41 11.83 -1.78 -54.61
CA ASP A 41 13.22 -1.49 -54.25
C ASP A 41 13.46 0.05 -54.25
N THR A 42 14.64 0.47 -53.77
CA THR A 42 15.43 1.69 -54.09
C THR A 42 15.57 2.83 -53.05
N ASN A 43 16.64 2.70 -52.26
CA ASN A 43 17.76 3.64 -52.04
C ASN A 43 17.53 5.16 -51.99
N THR A 44 17.99 5.78 -50.90
CA THR A 44 19.11 6.76 -50.99
C THR A 44 19.86 6.94 -49.68
N ASP A 45 21.18 6.80 -49.80
CA ASP A 45 22.24 7.12 -48.86
C ASP A 45 22.26 8.61 -48.47
N THR A 46 22.58 8.92 -47.21
CA THR A 46 23.44 10.07 -46.89
C THR A 46 24.04 9.90 -45.50
N SER A 47 25.34 9.58 -45.51
CA SER A 47 26.22 9.65 -44.35
C SER A 47 26.43 11.11 -43.92
N SER A 48 26.40 11.36 -42.61
CA SER A 48 27.17 12.44 -41.98
C SER A 48 27.44 12.09 -40.51
N ALA A 49 28.70 11.76 -40.23
CA ALA A 49 29.23 11.53 -38.90
C ALA A 49 29.43 12.86 -38.17
N ILE A 50 28.92 13.00 -36.93
CA ILE A 50 29.47 13.95 -35.95
C ILE A 50 29.41 13.34 -34.52
N MET A 51 30.60 13.38 -33.93
CA MET A 51 31.08 13.11 -32.58
C MET A 51 30.13 12.97 -31.38
N SER A 52 30.42 11.91 -30.62
CA SER A 52 30.57 11.80 -29.17
C SER A 52 30.17 13.00 -28.30
N GLY A 53 29.08 12.80 -27.55
CA GLY A 53 28.76 13.55 -26.35
C GLY A 53 28.04 12.62 -25.38
N GLU A 54 28.78 12.08 -24.43
CA GLU A 54 28.26 11.29 -23.32
C GLU A 54 27.42 12.22 -22.42
N VAL A 55 26.11 12.26 -22.64
CA VAL A 55 25.20 13.03 -21.79
C VAL A 55 24.87 12.18 -20.58
N SER A 56 25.67 12.36 -19.53
CA SER A 56 25.29 12.04 -18.16
C SER A 56 24.02 12.83 -17.82
N SER A 57 22.87 12.21 -17.94
CA SER A 57 21.61 12.72 -17.41
C SER A 57 21.59 12.48 -15.90
N HIS A 58 22.35 13.29 -15.16
CA HIS A 58 22.00 13.59 -13.78
C HIS A 58 20.63 14.28 -13.80
N ALA A 59 19.58 13.48 -13.60
CA ALA A 59 18.28 13.98 -13.22
C ALA A 59 18.44 14.71 -11.89
N SER A 60 18.62 16.03 -11.98
CA SER A 60 18.58 16.92 -10.83
C SER A 60 17.13 16.88 -10.32
N SER A 61 16.86 16.04 -9.34
CA SER A 61 15.58 16.00 -8.65
C SER A 61 15.38 17.37 -8.00
N ASN A 62 14.42 18.13 -8.50
CA ASN A 62 13.94 19.31 -7.81
C ASN A 62 13.28 18.82 -6.53
N SER A 63 13.98 18.88 -5.39
CA SER A 63 13.49 18.39 -4.09
C SER A 63 12.23 19.11 -3.59
N SER A 64 11.75 20.12 -4.32
CA SER A 64 10.51 20.85 -4.03
C SER A 64 9.24 20.21 -4.62
N GLU A 65 9.31 19.22 -5.51
CA GLU A 65 8.12 18.77 -6.25
C GLU A 65 7.18 17.90 -5.40
N PHE A 66 7.71 17.06 -4.50
CA PHE A 66 6.92 16.16 -3.66
C PHE A 66 7.14 16.44 -2.18
N ALA A 67 6.57 17.55 -1.71
CA ALA A 67 6.62 18.00 -0.32
C ALA A 67 5.93 16.99 0.63
N PRO A 68 6.31 16.96 1.93
CA PRO A 68 5.62 16.12 2.91
C PRO A 68 4.14 16.51 3.06
N PRO A 69 3.28 15.60 3.60
CA PRO A 69 1.90 15.92 3.93
C PRO A 69 1.77 17.14 4.84
N VAL A 70 0.70 17.90 4.66
CA VAL A 70 0.41 19.07 5.51
C VAL A 70 0.03 18.61 6.91
N VAL A 71 0.76 19.10 7.91
CA VAL A 71 0.40 18.89 9.32
C VAL A 71 -0.80 19.78 9.65
N PRO A 72 -1.91 19.21 10.16
CA PRO A 72 -3.08 20.01 10.50
C PRO A 72 -2.82 20.91 11.71
N SER A 73 -3.45 22.09 11.71
CA SER A 73 -3.58 22.91 12.90
C SER A 73 -4.54 22.24 13.89
N GLY A 74 -4.29 22.39 15.20
CA GLY A 74 -5.18 21.83 16.21
C GLY A 74 -4.60 21.89 17.62
N ASN A 75 -5.31 21.27 18.55
CA ASN A 75 -4.81 21.13 19.91
C ASN A 75 -3.56 20.25 19.88
N THR A 76 -2.42 20.86 20.22
CA THR A 76 -1.09 20.24 20.09
C THR A 76 -0.50 20.03 21.49
N VAL A 77 -0.15 18.78 21.79
CA VAL A 77 0.47 18.39 23.06
C VAL A 77 1.84 17.77 22.76
N SER A 78 2.91 18.31 23.34
CA SER A 78 4.23 17.66 23.26
C SER A 78 4.27 16.40 24.15
N LYS A 79 4.80 15.30 23.61
CA LYS A 79 4.91 14.00 24.30
C LYS A 79 6.38 13.58 24.52
N GLY A 80 7.33 14.51 24.37
CA GLY A 80 8.76 14.25 24.50
C GLY A 80 9.43 13.94 23.16
N THR A 81 10.43 13.05 23.18
CA THR A 81 11.21 12.66 22.01
C THR A 81 11.29 11.14 21.85
N THR A 82 11.54 10.69 20.62
CA THR A 82 11.85 9.29 20.33
C THR A 82 13.24 8.91 20.84
N SER A 83 13.58 7.62 20.79
CA SER A 83 14.93 7.14 21.15
C SER A 83 16.05 7.71 20.27
N LYS A 84 15.71 8.23 19.09
CA LYS A 84 16.63 8.92 18.17
C LYS A 84 16.53 10.44 18.21
N GLY A 85 15.78 11.00 19.16
CA GLY A 85 15.72 12.45 19.40
C GLY A 85 14.73 13.22 18.52
N PHE A 86 13.85 12.54 17.77
CA PHE A 86 12.79 13.20 17.01
C PHE A 86 11.67 13.65 17.95
N GLN A 87 11.05 14.80 17.71
CA GLN A 87 9.99 15.35 18.55
C GLN A 87 8.71 14.55 18.37
N ILE A 88 8.09 14.16 19.48
CA ILE A 88 6.76 13.52 19.48
C ILE A 88 5.71 14.56 19.87
N GLN A 89 4.70 14.70 19.02
CA GLN A 89 3.56 15.58 19.24
C GLN A 89 2.27 14.78 19.06
N GLU A 90 1.26 15.12 19.84
CA GLU A 90 -0.11 14.66 19.62
C GLU A 90 -0.94 15.85 19.17
N ILE A 91 -1.54 15.74 17.99
CA ILE A 91 -2.39 16.78 17.39
C ILE A 91 -3.77 16.18 17.20
N ASN A 92 -4.76 16.73 17.89
CA ASN A 92 -6.15 16.22 17.88
C ASN A 92 -6.24 14.71 18.16
N GLY A 93 -5.39 14.19 19.06
CA GLY A 93 -5.36 12.78 19.45
C GLY A 93 -4.58 11.85 18.53
N ALA A 94 -4.04 12.33 17.40
CA ALA A 94 -3.18 11.56 16.51
C ALA A 94 -1.69 11.89 16.74
N THR A 95 -0.82 10.88 16.66
CA THR A 95 0.62 11.05 16.94
C THR A 95 1.39 11.48 15.69
N TYR A 96 2.21 12.51 15.83
CA TYR A 96 3.13 13.03 14.84
C TYR A 96 4.56 12.96 15.37
N ILE A 97 5.50 12.53 14.54
CA ILE A 97 6.93 12.49 14.85
C ILE A 97 7.66 13.38 13.86
N ASP A 98 8.22 14.50 14.33
CA ASP A 98 8.77 15.56 13.47
C ASP A 98 7.83 15.94 12.31
N GLY A 99 6.53 16.06 12.62
CA GLY A 99 5.49 16.39 11.64
C GLY A 99 5.01 15.22 10.77
N VAL A 100 5.54 14.01 10.93
CA VAL A 100 5.05 12.82 10.21
C VAL A 100 3.98 12.12 11.02
N LEU A 101 2.76 12.03 10.48
CA LEU A 101 1.66 11.28 11.12
C LEU A 101 1.99 9.78 11.19
N ILE A 102 1.91 9.18 12.37
CA ILE A 102 2.19 7.77 12.60
C ILE A 102 0.90 7.04 13.01
N ALA A 103 0.62 5.95 12.29
CA ALA A 103 -0.33 4.94 12.69
C ALA A 103 0.38 3.58 12.62
N ASN A 104 0.61 2.96 13.77
CA ASN A 104 1.19 1.61 13.88
C ASN A 104 0.63 0.93 15.13
N LYS A 105 1.18 -0.20 15.59
CA LYS A 105 0.62 -0.94 16.72
C LYS A 105 0.73 -0.19 18.07
N THR A 106 1.72 0.69 18.21
CA THR A 106 1.90 1.51 19.42
C THR A 106 1.09 2.80 19.35
N TYR A 107 1.04 3.43 18.17
CA TYR A 107 0.40 4.72 17.96
C TYR A 107 -0.91 4.54 17.20
N ALA A 108 -2.01 4.38 17.94
CA ALA A 108 -3.34 4.31 17.37
C ALA A 108 -3.90 5.71 17.05
N LEU A 109 -4.65 5.80 15.95
CA LEU A 109 -5.49 6.94 15.61
C LEU A 109 -6.79 6.91 16.42
N PRO A 110 -7.39 8.09 16.68
CA PRO A 110 -8.76 8.18 17.16
C PRO A 110 -9.75 7.41 16.26
N GLN A 111 -10.78 6.84 16.87
CA GLN A 111 -11.82 6.11 16.14
C GLN A 111 -12.54 6.99 15.10
N ASP A 112 -12.70 8.26 15.40
CA ASP A 112 -13.32 9.28 14.57
C ASP A 112 -12.32 10.07 13.70
N PHE A 113 -11.05 9.63 13.63
CA PHE A 113 -10.06 10.28 12.77
C PHE A 113 -10.49 10.22 11.31
N ILE A 114 -10.51 11.39 10.66
CA ILE A 114 -10.76 11.59 9.24
C ILE A 114 -9.60 12.41 8.66
N PRO A 115 -9.05 12.03 7.49
CA PRO A 115 -8.06 12.83 6.78
C PRO A 115 -8.50 14.30 6.60
N THR A 116 -7.61 15.24 6.93
CA THR A 116 -7.94 16.68 6.91
C THR A 116 -7.69 17.37 5.57
N ASN A 117 -6.93 16.74 4.67
CA ASN A 117 -6.58 17.28 3.36
C ASN A 117 -6.74 16.25 2.21
N PRO A 118 -7.86 15.52 2.11
CA PRO A 118 -8.05 14.56 1.04
C PRO A 118 -8.28 15.27 -0.30
N ASP A 119 -7.88 14.64 -1.41
CA ASP A 119 -8.15 15.11 -2.77
C ASP A 119 -9.66 15.18 -3.05
N GLN A 120 -10.40 14.14 -2.63
CA GLN A 120 -11.86 14.09 -2.61
C GLN A 120 -12.37 13.96 -1.18
N PRO A 121 -13.48 14.64 -0.79
CA PRO A 121 -14.06 14.49 0.54
C PRO A 121 -14.31 13.04 0.92
N VAL A 122 -14.00 12.68 2.17
CA VAL A 122 -14.29 11.35 2.71
C VAL A 122 -15.80 11.19 2.87
N ASN A 123 -16.40 10.36 2.01
CA ASN A 123 -17.85 10.11 1.97
C ASN A 123 -18.20 8.62 1.92
N ALA A 124 -17.22 7.75 2.07
CA ALA A 124 -17.37 6.30 2.03
C ALA A 124 -16.41 5.63 3.02
N ASP A 125 -16.77 4.42 3.46
CA ASP A 125 -15.95 3.60 4.36
C ASP A 125 -14.66 3.08 3.73
N ARG A 126 -14.60 3.05 2.39
CA ARG A 126 -13.40 2.71 1.61
C ARG A 126 -13.38 3.53 0.32
N SER A 127 -12.21 4.03 -0.06
CA SER A 127 -12.06 4.83 -1.29
C SER A 127 -10.63 4.79 -1.82
N SER A 128 -10.48 4.73 -3.15
CA SER A 128 -9.17 4.93 -3.82
C SER A 128 -8.89 6.39 -4.17
N THR A 129 -9.84 7.31 -3.92
CA THR A 129 -9.72 8.74 -4.29
C THR A 129 -9.79 9.69 -3.09
N CYS A 130 -10.24 9.22 -1.92
CA CYS A 130 -10.22 10.00 -0.67
C CYS A 130 -8.86 9.93 0.03
N LEU A 131 -7.78 9.99 -0.73
CA LEU A 131 -6.39 10.03 -0.26
C LEU A 131 -5.90 11.47 -0.18
N ASP A 132 -4.82 11.73 0.55
CA ASP A 132 -4.25 13.07 0.68
C ASP A 132 -3.95 13.70 -0.70
N LYS A 133 -4.22 15.01 -0.82
CA LYS A 133 -4.05 15.73 -2.08
C LYS A 133 -2.61 15.74 -2.60
N THR A 134 -1.63 15.89 -1.71
CA THR A 134 -0.22 15.89 -2.09
C THR A 134 0.22 14.48 -2.50
N LEU A 135 -0.26 13.45 -1.79
CA LEU A 135 -0.10 12.06 -2.19
C LEU A 135 -0.67 11.81 -3.61
N MET A 136 -1.90 12.24 -3.88
CA MET A 136 -2.54 12.01 -5.19
C MET A 136 -1.81 12.70 -6.33
N SER A 137 -1.27 13.90 -6.09
CA SER A 137 -0.41 14.58 -7.06
C SER A 137 0.86 13.77 -7.36
N ALA A 138 1.54 13.27 -6.32
CA ALA A 138 2.72 12.43 -6.47
C ALA A 138 2.43 11.10 -7.17
N TRP A 139 1.30 10.46 -6.82
CA TRP A 139 0.82 9.24 -7.46
C TRP A 139 0.59 9.44 -8.95
N ASN A 140 -0.05 10.54 -9.36
CA ASN A 140 -0.32 10.81 -10.77
C ASN A 140 0.97 10.96 -11.59
N THR A 141 2.01 11.58 -11.02
CA THR A 141 3.33 11.65 -11.68
C THR A 141 3.99 10.27 -11.74
N MET A 142 3.98 9.51 -10.66
CA MET A 142 4.53 8.14 -10.62
C MET A 142 3.83 7.22 -11.63
N LEU A 143 2.50 7.29 -11.71
CA LEU A 143 1.67 6.52 -12.65
C LEU A 143 2.02 6.86 -14.11
N LYS A 144 2.17 8.15 -14.42
CA LYS A 144 2.55 8.62 -15.76
C LYS A 144 3.92 8.07 -16.17
N ASP A 145 4.91 8.12 -15.28
CA ASP A 145 6.26 7.65 -15.55
C ASP A 145 6.33 6.12 -15.68
N ALA A 146 5.59 5.39 -14.85
CA ALA A 146 5.42 3.94 -14.98
C ALA A 146 4.81 3.57 -16.34
N THR A 147 3.73 4.28 -16.73
CA THR A 147 3.03 4.08 -17.99
C THR A 147 3.95 4.34 -19.19
N ALA A 148 4.78 5.39 -19.13
CA ALA A 148 5.76 5.70 -20.17
C ALA A 148 6.84 4.60 -20.34
N LYS A 149 7.00 3.73 -19.35
CA LYS A 149 7.87 2.54 -19.39
C LYS A 149 7.12 1.25 -19.80
N GLY A 150 5.85 1.36 -20.17
CA GLY A 150 5.00 0.22 -20.50
C GLY A 150 4.55 -0.60 -19.29
N LEU A 151 4.64 -0.04 -18.07
CA LEU A 151 4.19 -0.69 -16.84
C LEU A 151 2.76 -0.26 -16.51
N ASN A 152 1.96 -1.16 -15.93
CA ASN A 152 0.59 -0.87 -15.54
C ASN A 152 0.40 -0.98 -14.02
N ILE A 153 0.45 0.16 -13.33
CA ILE A 153 0.20 0.24 -11.89
C ILE A 153 -1.16 0.86 -11.59
N TYR A 154 -1.85 0.38 -10.56
CA TYR A 154 -3.12 0.94 -10.12
C TYR A 154 -3.32 0.80 -8.61
N ILE A 155 -4.05 1.74 -8.02
CA ILE A 155 -4.46 1.67 -6.61
C ILE A 155 -5.56 0.62 -6.46
N ALA A 156 -5.22 -0.48 -5.79
CA ALA A 156 -6.16 -1.55 -5.48
C ALA A 156 -6.97 -1.25 -4.21
N SER A 157 -6.35 -0.57 -3.25
CA SER A 157 -6.99 -0.21 -1.98
C SER A 157 -6.39 1.09 -1.41
N GLY A 158 -7.22 2.12 -1.22
CA GLY A 158 -6.80 3.40 -0.64
C GLY A 158 -7.30 3.57 0.79
N TYR A 159 -7.92 4.71 1.08
CA TYR A 159 -8.51 5.02 2.37
C TYR A 159 -9.45 3.92 2.89
N ARG A 160 -9.38 3.64 4.19
CA ARG A 160 -10.30 2.77 4.94
C ARG A 160 -10.68 3.44 6.25
N SER A 161 -11.98 3.56 6.52
CA SER A 161 -12.46 4.07 7.81
C SER A 161 -12.12 3.11 8.96
N TYR A 162 -12.15 3.62 10.19
CA TYR A 162 -12.03 2.78 11.39
C TYR A 162 -13.02 1.60 11.37
N ASN A 163 -14.29 1.88 11.07
CA ASN A 163 -15.35 0.87 11.05
C ASN A 163 -15.14 -0.16 9.93
N TYR A 164 -14.63 0.25 8.78
CA TYR A 164 -14.23 -0.69 7.74
C TYR A 164 -13.11 -1.61 8.25
N GLN A 165 -12.11 -1.04 8.94
CA GLN A 165 -11.01 -1.80 9.52
C GLN A 165 -11.48 -2.79 10.59
N VAL A 166 -12.51 -2.47 11.38
CA VAL A 166 -13.14 -3.42 12.33
C VAL A 166 -13.59 -4.68 11.59
N ASN A 167 -14.29 -4.51 10.46
CA ASN A 167 -14.80 -5.64 9.68
C ASN A 167 -13.68 -6.46 9.03
N VAL A 168 -12.63 -5.79 8.54
CA VAL A 168 -11.46 -6.47 7.97
C VAL A 168 -10.74 -7.30 9.03
N TYR A 169 -10.39 -6.69 10.17
CA TYR A 169 -9.68 -7.38 11.23
C TYR A 169 -10.48 -8.56 11.78
N ASN A 170 -11.78 -8.38 12.06
CA ASN A 170 -12.63 -9.44 12.57
C ASN A 170 -12.77 -10.63 11.60
N ARG A 171 -12.72 -10.37 10.28
CA ARG A 171 -12.72 -11.44 9.27
C ARG A 171 -11.47 -12.30 9.40
N TYR A 172 -10.30 -11.68 9.52
CA TYR A 172 -9.02 -12.38 9.65
C TYR A 172 -8.89 -13.11 10.98
N VAL A 173 -9.31 -12.49 12.09
CA VAL A 173 -9.37 -13.15 13.39
C VAL A 173 -10.26 -14.39 13.35
N LYS A 174 -11.39 -14.33 12.65
CA LYS A 174 -12.31 -15.47 12.50
C LYS A 174 -11.69 -16.62 11.71
N SER A 175 -10.87 -16.32 10.69
CA SER A 175 -10.23 -17.33 9.86
C SER A 175 -9.00 -17.94 10.52
N ASP A 176 -8.11 -17.09 11.06
CA ASP A 176 -6.73 -17.47 11.40
C ASP A 176 -6.39 -17.29 12.89
N GLY A 177 -7.29 -16.67 13.67
CA GLY A 177 -7.06 -16.31 15.05
C GLY A 177 -6.31 -14.97 15.21
N ALA A 178 -6.45 -14.34 16.37
CA ALA A 178 -5.93 -13.00 16.62
C ALA A 178 -4.40 -12.90 16.51
N ALA A 179 -3.68 -13.88 17.06
CA ALA A 179 -2.21 -13.86 17.03
C ALA A 179 -1.65 -13.91 15.60
N VAL A 180 -2.28 -14.65 14.69
CA VAL A 180 -1.87 -14.72 13.28
C VAL A 180 -2.32 -13.46 12.54
N ALA A 181 -3.57 -13.04 12.73
CA ALA A 181 -4.10 -11.82 12.12
C ALA A 181 -3.27 -10.57 12.48
N ASP A 182 -2.80 -10.47 13.73
CA ASP A 182 -1.95 -9.36 14.20
C ASP A 182 -0.58 -9.27 13.47
N THR A 183 -0.18 -10.27 12.68
CA THR A 183 1.08 -10.25 11.88
C THR A 183 0.94 -9.60 10.51
N TYR A 184 -0.28 -9.45 10.00
CA TYR A 184 -0.54 -8.94 8.65
C TYR A 184 -1.75 -8.01 8.54
N SER A 185 -2.58 -7.91 9.58
CA SER A 185 -3.76 -7.04 9.60
C SER A 185 -3.74 -6.18 10.85
N SER A 186 -3.73 -4.86 10.66
CA SER A 186 -3.84 -3.92 11.77
C SER A 186 -5.19 -4.04 12.49
N ARG A 187 -5.15 -3.95 13.82
CA ARG A 187 -6.32 -3.61 14.63
C ARG A 187 -6.90 -2.24 14.20
N PRO A 188 -8.20 -2.00 14.37
CA PRO A 188 -8.82 -0.69 14.12
C PRO A 188 -8.06 0.45 14.83
N GLY A 189 -7.95 1.61 14.19
CA GLY A 189 -7.14 2.74 14.66
C GLY A 189 -5.63 2.60 14.38
N ASN A 190 -5.12 1.39 14.15
CA ASN A 190 -3.69 1.14 13.93
C ASN A 190 -3.36 0.90 12.43
N SER A 191 -4.34 1.07 11.56
CA SER A 191 -4.19 0.89 10.11
C SER A 191 -3.80 2.22 9.46
N GLU A 192 -2.69 2.23 8.71
CA GLU A 192 -2.30 3.42 7.96
C GLU A 192 -3.35 3.84 6.93
N HIS A 193 -4.19 2.93 6.44
CA HIS A 193 -5.24 3.30 5.48
C HIS A 193 -6.24 4.31 6.04
N GLN A 194 -6.39 4.41 7.37
CA GLN A 194 -7.23 5.43 8.00
C GLN A 194 -6.62 6.83 7.89
N THR A 195 -5.30 6.94 7.70
CA THR A 195 -4.61 8.23 7.51
C THR A 195 -4.92 8.88 6.15
N GLY A 196 -5.31 8.09 5.15
CA GLY A 196 -5.39 8.55 3.76
C GLY A 196 -4.01 8.82 3.11
N LEU A 197 -2.91 8.42 3.77
CA LEU A 197 -1.53 8.63 3.30
C LEU A 197 -0.87 7.37 2.74
N CYS A 198 -1.61 6.27 2.61
CA CYS A 198 -1.10 5.04 2.01
C CYS A 198 -2.10 4.42 1.04
N PHE A 199 -1.61 3.49 0.23
CA PHE A 199 -2.42 2.63 -0.62
C PHE A 199 -1.72 1.30 -0.90
N ASP A 200 -2.52 0.30 -1.25
CA ASP A 200 -2.06 -0.97 -1.80
C ASP A 200 -2.13 -0.92 -3.34
N LEU A 201 -1.09 -1.44 -3.99
CA LEU A 201 -0.96 -1.49 -5.44
C LEU A 201 -1.28 -2.87 -6.04
N ASN A 202 -1.92 -2.84 -7.21
CA ASN A 202 -2.10 -4.00 -8.08
C ASN A 202 -2.67 -5.23 -7.33
N THR A 203 -1.96 -6.35 -7.40
CA THR A 203 -2.27 -7.56 -6.65
C THR A 203 -1.70 -7.43 -5.24
N ILE A 204 -2.56 -7.52 -4.23
CA ILE A 204 -2.22 -7.41 -2.81
C ILE A 204 -1.75 -8.78 -2.30
N GLU A 205 -0.67 -9.28 -2.90
CA GLU A 205 -0.07 -10.58 -2.59
C GLU A 205 1.44 -10.54 -2.79
N ASP A 206 2.16 -11.46 -2.13
CA ASP A 206 3.62 -11.60 -2.23
C ASP A 206 4.13 -11.73 -3.67
N SER A 207 3.29 -12.23 -4.57
CA SER A 207 3.60 -12.39 -5.99
C SER A 207 3.94 -11.07 -6.69
N PHE A 208 3.42 -9.94 -6.19
CA PHE A 208 3.67 -8.61 -6.77
C PHE A 208 5.15 -8.25 -6.80
N GLN A 209 5.94 -8.67 -5.80
CA GLN A 209 7.39 -8.38 -5.75
C GLN A 209 8.18 -8.95 -6.95
N TYR A 210 7.62 -9.94 -7.65
CA TYR A 210 8.29 -10.61 -8.77
C TYR A 210 7.93 -10.01 -10.13
N THR A 211 6.88 -9.17 -10.19
CA THR A 211 6.45 -8.51 -11.43
C THR A 211 7.41 -7.39 -11.83
N ASN A 212 7.30 -6.92 -13.08
CA ASN A 212 8.07 -5.77 -13.53
C ASN A 212 7.64 -4.49 -12.80
N GLU A 213 6.34 -4.36 -12.54
CA GLU A 213 5.74 -3.28 -11.75
C GLU A 213 6.29 -3.25 -10.32
N GLY A 214 6.28 -4.39 -9.61
CA GLY A 214 6.73 -4.45 -8.22
C GLY A 214 8.22 -4.12 -8.07
N LYS A 215 9.06 -4.63 -8.98
CA LYS A 215 10.50 -4.29 -9.02
C LYS A 215 10.71 -2.80 -9.29
N TRP A 216 10.01 -2.26 -10.29
CA TRP A 216 10.12 -0.85 -10.62
C TRP A 216 9.65 0.05 -9.46
N VAL A 217 8.53 -0.30 -8.82
CA VAL A 217 8.03 0.42 -7.64
C VAL A 217 9.06 0.39 -6.52
N ASN A 218 9.63 -0.77 -6.18
CA ASN A 218 10.66 -0.90 -5.14
C ASN A 218 11.86 0.04 -5.37
N ASP A 219 12.27 0.21 -6.62
CA ASP A 219 13.48 0.96 -6.98
C ASP A 219 13.21 2.45 -7.28
N ASN A 220 11.94 2.87 -7.37
CA ASN A 220 11.60 4.20 -7.86
C ASN A 220 10.58 4.96 -7.02
N CYS A 221 9.76 4.31 -6.18
CA CYS A 221 8.68 4.98 -5.48
C CYS A 221 9.16 6.13 -4.56
N TYR A 222 10.38 6.02 -4.02
CA TYR A 222 11.01 7.06 -3.20
C TYR A 222 11.22 8.38 -3.92
N LYS A 223 11.44 8.34 -5.24
CA LYS A 223 11.64 9.53 -6.08
C LYS A 223 10.39 10.40 -6.13
N TYR A 224 9.24 9.81 -5.84
CA TYR A 224 7.93 10.45 -5.80
C TYR A 224 7.44 10.66 -4.35
N GLY A 225 8.28 10.42 -3.34
CA GLY A 225 7.91 10.62 -1.93
C GLY A 225 7.18 9.47 -1.26
N PHE A 226 7.17 8.28 -1.86
CA PHE A 226 6.62 7.05 -1.26
C PHE A 226 7.71 6.16 -0.67
N CYS A 227 7.39 5.42 0.39
CA CYS A 227 8.20 4.30 0.85
C CYS A 227 7.44 2.98 0.78
N ILE A 228 8.18 1.87 0.67
CA ILE A 228 7.64 0.55 1.00
C ILE A 228 7.42 0.52 2.50
N ARG A 229 6.16 0.55 2.97
CA ARG A 229 5.87 0.79 4.39
C ARG A 229 6.36 -0.33 5.31
N PHE A 230 6.26 -1.56 4.81
CA PHE A 230 6.68 -2.77 5.49
C PHE A 230 7.77 -3.45 4.66
N PRO A 231 9.04 -3.01 4.76
CA PRO A 231 10.13 -3.53 3.94
C PRO A 231 10.53 -4.95 4.34
N LYS A 232 11.21 -5.63 3.40
CA LYS A 232 11.69 -6.99 3.60
C LYS A 232 12.71 -7.05 4.75
N GLY A 233 12.53 -8.00 5.66
CA GLY A 233 13.42 -8.21 6.82
C GLY A 233 13.26 -7.19 7.95
N LYS A 234 12.21 -6.35 7.92
CA LYS A 234 11.93 -5.33 8.94
C LYS A 234 10.72 -5.66 9.82
N ASP A 235 10.25 -6.91 9.77
CA ASP A 235 9.11 -7.43 10.53
C ASP A 235 9.27 -7.29 12.04
N SER A 236 10.51 -7.46 12.55
CA SER A 236 10.80 -7.22 13.97
C SER A 236 10.62 -5.76 14.41
N ALA A 237 10.78 -4.80 13.50
CA ALA A 237 10.60 -3.38 13.79
C ALA A 237 9.16 -2.92 13.54
N THR A 238 8.55 -3.33 12.42
CA THR A 238 7.22 -2.89 12.02
C THR A 238 6.10 -3.69 12.70
N GLY A 239 6.37 -4.95 13.04
CA GLY A 239 5.38 -5.93 13.46
C GLY A 239 4.56 -6.51 12.30
N TYR A 240 4.89 -6.21 11.05
CA TYR A 240 4.19 -6.69 9.86
C TYR A 240 5.15 -7.46 8.95
N GLN A 241 4.64 -8.50 8.29
CA GLN A 241 5.37 -9.15 7.22
C GLN A 241 5.68 -8.19 6.06
N TYR A 242 6.58 -8.61 5.16
CA TYR A 242 6.91 -7.82 3.98
C TYR A 242 5.68 -7.61 3.09
N GLU A 243 5.40 -6.36 2.73
CA GLU A 243 4.28 -6.00 1.84
C GLU A 243 4.78 -5.15 0.67
N SER A 244 5.18 -5.80 -0.42
CA SER A 244 5.70 -5.11 -1.62
C SER A 244 4.69 -4.16 -2.29
N TRP A 245 3.40 -4.34 -2.00
CA TRP A 245 2.31 -3.57 -2.57
C TRP A 245 1.94 -2.31 -1.76
N HIS A 246 2.33 -2.24 -0.48
CA HIS A 246 1.85 -1.20 0.43
C HIS A 246 2.79 0.01 0.44
N LEU A 247 2.35 1.09 -0.21
CA LEU A 247 3.09 2.34 -0.27
C LEU A 247 2.56 3.37 0.71
N ARG A 248 3.48 4.02 1.42
CA ARG A 248 3.19 5.13 2.34
C ARG A 248 3.82 6.42 1.83
N TYR A 249 3.04 7.48 1.69
CA TYR A 249 3.53 8.81 1.31
C TYR A 249 4.09 9.56 2.52
N VAL A 250 5.31 10.08 2.36
CA VAL A 250 6.06 10.82 3.38
C VAL A 250 6.78 12.05 2.83
N GLY A 251 6.68 12.32 1.53
CA GLY A 251 7.45 13.34 0.82
C GLY A 251 8.86 12.86 0.44
N VAL A 252 9.45 13.49 -0.57
CA VAL A 252 10.70 12.99 -1.22
C VAL A 252 11.90 12.98 -0.29
N ASP A 253 12.04 13.97 0.59
CA ASP A 253 13.20 14.09 1.48
C ASP A 253 13.28 12.91 2.47
N LEU A 254 12.15 12.56 3.10
CA LEU A 254 12.10 11.42 4.00
C LEU A 254 12.13 10.10 3.23
N ALA A 255 11.38 9.99 2.13
CA ALA A 255 11.39 8.77 1.32
C ALA A 255 12.79 8.41 0.81
N THR A 256 13.59 9.41 0.42
CA THR A 256 14.98 9.22 0.00
C THR A 256 15.86 8.68 1.13
N LYS A 257 15.68 9.19 2.36
CA LYS A 257 16.39 8.66 3.54
C LYS A 257 15.97 7.22 3.86
N LEU A 258 14.68 6.91 3.72
CA LEU A 258 14.14 5.57 3.96
C LEU A 258 14.60 4.57 2.90
N TYR A 259 14.73 5.00 1.63
CA TYR A 259 15.22 4.14 0.56
C TYR A 259 16.62 3.60 0.85
N ASN A 260 17.49 4.41 1.48
CA ASN A 260 18.81 3.98 1.99
C ASN A 260 19.60 3.13 0.96
N ASN A 261 19.76 3.68 -0.25
CA ASN A 261 20.45 3.04 -1.38
C ASN A 261 19.88 1.67 -1.79
N GLY A 262 18.58 1.43 -1.57
CA GLY A 262 17.88 0.19 -1.89
C GLY A 262 17.71 -0.75 -0.70
N ASP A 263 18.40 -0.51 0.42
CA ASP A 263 18.21 -1.23 1.67
C ASP A 263 17.22 -0.49 2.58
N TRP A 264 15.95 -0.59 2.22
CA TRP A 264 14.85 0.15 2.85
C TRP A 264 14.84 0.07 4.38
N LEU A 265 14.84 1.24 5.02
CA LEU A 265 14.55 1.40 6.45
C LEU A 265 13.04 1.46 6.68
N SER A 266 12.57 0.90 7.80
CA SER A 266 11.21 1.18 8.26
C SER A 266 11.10 2.57 8.90
N LEU A 267 9.87 3.10 9.01
CA LEU A 267 9.61 4.32 9.79
C LEU A 267 10.01 4.12 11.26
N GLU A 268 9.75 2.93 11.79
CA GLU A 268 10.11 2.56 13.15
C GLU A 268 11.61 2.64 13.41
N GLU A 269 12.41 2.05 12.51
CA GLU A 269 13.88 2.13 12.60
C GLU A 269 14.35 3.57 12.41
N TYR A 270 13.83 4.30 11.42
CA TYR A 270 14.27 5.66 11.13
C TYR A 270 14.02 6.60 12.32
N PHE A 271 12.81 6.59 12.87
CA PHE A 271 12.43 7.46 13.98
C PHE A 271 12.85 6.91 15.35
N GLY A 272 13.18 5.63 15.48
CA GLY A 272 13.49 5.02 16.77
C GLY A 272 12.26 4.90 17.66
N ILE A 273 11.17 4.37 17.10
CA ILE A 273 9.89 4.14 17.78
C ILE A 273 9.48 2.67 17.74
N THR A 274 8.56 2.29 18.62
CA THR A 274 8.04 0.92 18.71
C THR A 274 6.82 0.71 17.83
N SER A 275 6.53 -0.55 17.52
CA SER A 275 5.27 -1.01 16.92
C SER A 275 4.81 -2.28 17.63
N GLU A 276 4.27 -2.08 18.83
CA GLU A 276 3.77 -3.13 19.72
C GLU A 276 2.39 -2.76 20.25
N TYR A 277 1.47 -3.74 20.27
CA TYR A 277 0.16 -3.54 20.89
C TYR A 277 0.29 -3.47 22.41
N PRO A 278 -0.54 -2.66 23.10
CA PRO A 278 -0.63 -2.71 24.54
C PRO A 278 -0.98 -4.12 25.01
N ASN A 279 -0.30 -4.58 26.07
CA ASN A 279 -0.62 -5.81 26.79
C ASN A 279 -1.95 -5.71 27.55
#